data_AF-A0A8B7Z8E4-F1
#
_entry.id   AF-A0A8B7Z8E4-F1
#
_cell.length_a   1.000
_cell.length_b   1.000
_cell.length_c   1.000
_cell.angle_alpha   90.00
_cell.angle_beta   90.00
_cell.angle_gamma   90.00
#
_symmetry.space_group_name_H-M   'P 1'
#
loop_
_entity.id
_entity.type
_entity.pdbx_description
1 polymer ?
#
loop_
_entity_poly.entity_id
_entity_poly.type
_entity_poly.pdbx_seq_one_letter_code
_entity_poly.pdbx_strand_id
1 'polypeptide(L)'
;MAANSGQETHRSGPFKQQNKAHKTGRHRSKGQIETQGKGRVNVKTQSKKNRHEISKVDRRHQALQRRQHKREETLARKRSIGGRDSAPHLVVGIHKEDELITND
;
A
#
# COMPACT_ATOMS: atom_id res chain seq x y z
N MET A 1 38.03 37.76 41.54
CA MET A 1 37.15 36.57 41.62
C MET A 1 35.73 37.02 41.33
N ALA A 2 35.25 36.83 40.09
CA ALA A 2 33.88 37.17 39.72
C ALA A 2 33.01 35.90 39.89
N ALA A 3 32.10 35.91 40.88
CA ALA A 3 31.18 34.82 41.11
C ALA A 3 29.99 34.95 40.16
N ASN A 4 29.82 33.94 39.32
CA ASN A 4 28.76 33.80 38.33
C ASN A 4 27.40 33.78 39.05
N SER A 5 26.57 34.81 38.85
CA SER A 5 25.19 34.86 39.34
C SER A 5 24.34 33.89 38.50
N GLY A 6 24.41 32.61 38.84
CA GLY A 6 23.62 31.56 38.22
C GLY A 6 22.14 31.79 38.47
N GLN A 7 21.38 32.03 37.40
CA GLN A 7 19.93 32.11 37.45
C GLN A 7 19.36 30.83 38.10
N GLU A 8 18.62 30.99 39.18
CA GLU A 8 17.93 29.88 39.84
C GLU A 8 16.86 29.31 38.90
N THR A 9 17.17 28.18 38.25
CA THR A 9 16.16 27.42 37.50
C THR A 9 15.23 26.75 38.49
N HIS A 10 13.95 27.17 38.52
CA HIS A 10 12.92 26.53 39.34
C HIS A 10 12.84 25.03 39.06
N ARG A 11 13.20 24.21 40.05
CA ARG A 11 13.03 22.76 40.00
C ARG A 11 11.64 22.40 40.48
N SER A 12 10.98 21.53 39.73
CA SER A 12 9.68 21.02 40.13
C SER A 12 9.76 20.25 41.45
N GLY A 13 8.86 20.57 42.37
CA GLY A 13 8.74 19.87 43.64
C GLY A 13 8.25 18.41 43.51
N PRO A 14 8.37 17.62 44.59
CA PRO A 14 8.07 16.18 44.61
C PRO A 14 6.59 15.86 44.32
N PHE A 15 5.69 16.83 44.54
CA PHE A 15 4.26 16.69 44.27
C PHE A 15 3.85 17.16 42.87
N LYS A 16 4.80 17.46 41.98
CA LYS A 16 4.45 17.87 40.62
C LYS A 16 3.80 16.69 39.88
N GLN A 17 2.49 16.80 39.70
CA GLN A 17 1.73 15.91 38.85
C GLN A 17 2.22 16.05 37.41
N GLN A 18 2.76 14.97 36.86
CA GLN A 18 3.03 14.88 35.42
C GLN A 18 1.71 14.57 34.72
N ASN A 19 1.43 15.30 33.64
CA ASN A 19 0.24 15.04 32.81
C ASN A 19 0.30 13.60 32.31
N LYS A 20 -0.82 12.86 32.46
CA LYS A 20 -0.92 11.48 31.98
C LYS A 20 -0.76 11.47 30.46
N ALA A 21 0.09 10.60 29.95
CA ALA A 21 0.17 10.37 28.51
C ALA A 21 -1.19 9.88 28.01
N HIS A 22 -1.71 10.50 26.96
CA HIS A 22 -2.94 10.02 26.33
C HIS A 22 -2.77 8.57 25.86
N LYS A 23 -3.79 7.74 26.11
CA LYS A 23 -3.80 6.32 25.75
C LYS A 23 -4.15 6.15 24.26
N THR A 24 -3.31 6.66 23.36
CA THR A 24 -3.36 6.22 21.96
C THR A 24 -2.76 4.82 21.93
N GLY A 25 -3.63 3.81 21.97
CA GLY A 25 -3.22 2.39 21.90
C GLY A 25 -2.62 2.05 20.54
N ARG A 26 -3.22 1.10 19.81
CA ARG A 26 -2.73 0.61 18.51
C ARG A 26 -2.89 1.61 17.34
N HIS A 27 -3.51 2.75 17.58
CA HIS A 27 -3.80 3.75 16.56
C HIS A 27 -2.72 4.83 16.55
N ARG A 28 -2.03 4.95 15.41
CA ARG A 28 -1.19 6.12 15.12
C ARG A 28 -2.09 7.26 14.66
N SER A 29 -1.83 8.47 15.15
CA SER A 29 -2.50 9.65 14.62
C SER A 29 -2.05 9.89 13.18
N LYS A 30 -2.90 10.56 12.39
CA LYS A 30 -2.59 10.91 11.00
C LYS A 30 -1.27 11.69 10.89
N GLY A 31 -1.02 12.60 11.84
CA GLY A 31 0.24 13.35 11.94
C GLY A 31 1.45 12.49 12.29
N GLN A 32 1.28 11.43 13.09
CA GLN A 32 2.36 10.47 13.40
C GLN A 32 2.78 9.67 12.16
N ILE A 33 1.82 9.24 11.35
CA ILE A 33 2.06 8.55 10.07
C ILE A 33 2.76 9.49 9.09
N GLU A 34 2.29 10.74 9.00
CA GLU A 34 2.89 11.75 8.14
C GLU A 34 4.32 12.11 8.56
N THR A 35 4.58 12.22 9.87
CA THR A 35 5.93 12.50 10.39
C THR A 35 6.89 11.34 10.12
N GLN A 36 6.43 10.10 10.24
CA GLN A 36 7.18 8.90 9.84
C GLN A 36 7.44 8.87 8.32
N GLY A 37 6.43 9.21 7.51
CA GLY A 37 6.56 9.25 6.04
C GLY A 37 7.49 10.37 5.54
N LYS A 38 7.56 11.51 6.25
CA LYS A 38 8.45 12.64 5.93
C LYS A 38 9.91 12.43 6.36
N GLY A 39 10.27 11.26 6.90
CA GLY A 39 11.66 10.87 7.15
C GLY A 39 12.33 11.47 8.39
N ARG A 40 11.63 12.26 9.21
CA ARG A 40 12.17 12.79 10.47
C ARG A 40 12.00 11.76 11.59
N VAL A 41 12.86 10.74 11.62
CA VAL A 41 12.87 9.67 12.63
C VAL A 41 14.21 9.56 13.34
N ASN A 42 14.16 9.48 14.68
CA ASN A 42 15.35 9.33 15.53
C ASN A 42 16.16 8.08 15.14
N VAL A 43 17.49 8.19 15.16
CA VAL A 43 18.47 7.15 14.76
C VAL A 43 18.16 5.78 15.40
N LYS A 44 17.71 5.76 16.67
CA LYS A 44 17.34 4.53 17.39
C LYS A 44 16.10 3.78 16.85
N THR A 45 15.33 4.38 15.94
CA THR A 45 14.13 3.78 15.34
C THR A 45 14.37 3.20 13.94
N GLN A 46 15.49 3.52 13.29
CA GLN A 46 15.83 3.04 11.94
C GLN A 46 16.19 1.55 11.91
N SER A 47 16.49 0.94 13.05
CA SER A 47 16.83 -0.49 13.17
C SER A 47 15.62 -1.42 13.06
N LYS A 48 14.39 -0.90 13.04
CA LYS A 48 13.17 -1.70 12.82
C LYS A 48 12.83 -1.65 11.34
N LYS A 49 12.60 -2.83 10.73
CA LYS A 49 12.14 -2.98 9.35
C LYS A 49 10.99 -2.00 9.10
N ASN A 50 11.19 -0.99 8.25
CA ASN A 50 10.20 0.04 7.96
C ASN A 50 8.95 -0.65 7.40
N ARG A 51 7.97 -0.87 8.27
CA ARG A 51 6.66 -1.37 7.88
C ARG A 51 6.08 -0.28 6.99
N HIS A 52 6.12 -0.50 5.69
CA HIS A 52 5.59 0.41 4.69
C HIS A 52 4.06 0.49 4.88
N GLU A 53 3.63 1.34 5.80
CA GLU A 53 2.23 1.68 6.00
C GLU A 53 1.84 2.63 4.85
N ILE A 54 1.51 2.02 3.71
CA ILE A 54 1.07 2.72 2.48
C ILE A 54 -0.13 3.61 2.83
N SER A 55 -0.07 4.89 2.43
CA SER A 55 -1.18 5.83 2.63
C SER A 55 -2.46 5.37 1.93
N LYS A 56 -3.63 5.86 2.37
CA LYS A 56 -4.90 5.60 1.67
C LYS A 56 -4.86 6.06 0.21
N VAL A 57 -4.21 7.20 -0.05
CA VAL A 57 -4.06 7.76 -1.41
C VAL A 57 -3.17 6.87 -2.27
N ASP A 58 -2.00 6.49 -1.76
CA ASP A 58 -1.06 5.62 -2.47
C ASP A 58 -1.67 4.25 -2.78
N ARG A 59 -2.47 3.70 -1.87
CA ARG A 59 -3.20 2.45 -2.08
C ARG A 59 -4.21 2.57 -3.23
N ARG A 60 -4.93 3.69 -3.30
CA ARG A 60 -5.88 3.98 -4.39
C ARG A 60 -5.14 4.16 -5.71
N HIS A 61 -4.04 4.91 -5.71
CA HIS A 61 -3.22 5.14 -6.89
C HIS A 61 -2.64 3.83 -7.44
N GLN A 62 -2.09 2.98 -6.57
CA GLN A 62 -1.59 1.66 -6.94
C GLN A 62 -2.68 0.77 -7.55
N ALA A 63 -3.90 0.79 -6.99
CA ALA A 63 -5.02 0.03 -7.54
C ALA A 63 -5.42 0.50 -8.95
N LEU A 64 -5.41 1.83 -9.19
CA LEU A 64 -5.69 2.40 -10.50
C LEU A 64 -4.62 2.01 -11.52
N GLN A 65 -3.34 2.09 -11.16
CA GLN A 65 -2.24 1.66 -12.02
C GLN A 65 -2.36 0.19 -12.41
N ARG A 66 -2.61 -0.70 -11.43
CA ARG A 66 -2.80 -2.14 -11.70
C ARG A 66 -3.98 -2.39 -12.63
N ARG A 67 -5.10 -1.69 -12.43
CA ARG A 67 -6.29 -1.82 -13.27
C ARG A 67 -6.00 -1.37 -14.71
N GLN A 68 -5.32 -0.25 -14.87
CA GLN A 68 -4.94 0.26 -16.18
C GLN A 68 -4.03 -0.72 -16.91
N HIS A 69 -2.95 -1.17 -16.26
CA HIS A 69 -2.02 -2.16 -16.82
C HIS A 69 -2.73 -3.44 -17.24
N LYS A 70 -3.59 -4.01 -16.38
CA LYS A 70 -4.30 -5.24 -16.69
C LYS A 70 -5.27 -5.09 -17.86
N ARG A 71 -5.88 -3.90 -18.01
CA ARG A 71 -6.75 -3.57 -19.15
C ARG A 71 -5.95 -3.47 -20.44
N GLU A 72 -4.80 -2.80 -20.41
CA GLU A 72 -3.90 -2.68 -21.57
C GLU A 72 -3.38 -4.04 -22.00
N GLU A 73 -2.91 -4.86 -21.05
CA GLU A 73 -2.45 -6.22 -21.29
C GLU A 73 -3.53 -7.09 -21.95
N THR A 74 -4.75 -7.07 -21.41
CA THR A 74 -5.87 -7.84 -21.98
C THR A 74 -6.29 -7.33 -23.36
N LEU A 75 -6.29 -6.01 -23.58
CA LEU A 75 -6.59 -5.44 -24.90
C LEU A 75 -5.51 -5.78 -25.93
N ALA A 76 -4.23 -5.71 -25.56
CA ALA A 76 -3.12 -6.07 -26.44
C ALA A 76 -3.23 -7.54 -26.87
N ARG A 77 -3.46 -8.45 -25.91
CA ARG A 77 -3.64 -9.88 -26.18
C ARG A 77 -4.86 -10.20 -27.07
N LYS A 78 -5.94 -9.43 -26.93
CA LYS A 78 -7.12 -9.60 -27.79
C LYS A 78 -6.90 -9.07 -29.21
N ARG A 79 -6.14 -7.98 -29.37
CA ARG A 79 -5.83 -7.40 -30.68
C ARG A 79 -4.82 -8.22 -31.48
N SER A 80 -3.95 -8.97 -30.81
CA SER A 80 -2.92 -9.78 -31.47
C SER A 80 -3.46 -11.00 -32.22
N ILE A 81 -4.76 -11.31 -32.17
CA ILE A 81 -5.36 -12.48 -32.82
C ILE A 81 -6.66 -12.06 -33.50
N GLY A 82 -6.86 -12.45 -34.77
CA GLY A 82 -8.14 -12.30 -35.48
C GLY A 82 -8.56 -10.86 -35.79
N GLY A 83 -7.63 -9.91 -35.76
CA GLY A 83 -7.82 -8.52 -36.15
C GLY A 83 -7.32 -8.23 -37.57
N ARG A 84 -7.45 -6.97 -38.00
CA ARG A 84 -6.99 -6.52 -39.34
C ARG A 84 -5.49 -6.71 -39.56
N ASP A 85 -4.70 -6.48 -38.50
CA ASP A 85 -3.23 -6.52 -38.55
C ASP A 85 -2.67 -7.83 -37.94
N SER A 86 -3.51 -8.83 -37.66
CA SER A 86 -3.10 -10.10 -37.08
C SER A 86 -3.63 -11.30 -37.85
N ALA A 87 -3.01 -12.46 -37.64
CA ALA A 87 -3.37 -13.67 -38.35
C ALA A 87 -4.83 -14.08 -38.07
N PRO A 88 -5.54 -14.62 -39.07
CA PRO A 88 -6.92 -15.09 -38.92
C PRO A 88 -7.00 -16.25 -37.92
N HIS A 89 -8.18 -16.40 -37.30
CA HIS A 89 -8.40 -17.45 -36.30
C HIS A 89 -8.70 -18.80 -36.96
N LEU A 90 -7.91 -19.83 -36.64
CA LEU A 90 -8.19 -21.20 -37.08
C LEU A 90 -9.29 -21.81 -36.20
N VAL A 91 -10.41 -22.19 -36.82
CA VAL A 91 -11.51 -22.89 -36.16
C VAL A 91 -11.66 -24.26 -36.81
N VAL A 92 -11.65 -25.31 -36.00
CA VAL A 92 -11.87 -26.69 -36.46
C VAL A 92 -13.24 -27.15 -35.99
N GLY A 93 -14.12 -27.47 -36.94
CA GLY A 93 -15.40 -28.12 -36.67
C GLY A 93 -15.22 -29.63 -36.61
N ILE A 94 -15.66 -30.25 -35.52
CA ILE A 94 -15.72 -31.71 -35.40
C ILE A 94 -17.18 -32.08 -35.27
N HIS A 95 -17.68 -32.86 -36.23
CA HIS A 95 -19.00 -33.46 -36.16
C HIS A 95 -18.91 -34.75 -35.34
N LYS A 96 -19.81 -34.92 -34.36
CA LYS A 96 -20.07 -36.23 -33.77
C LYS A 96 -21.11 -36.92 -34.64
N GLU A 97 -20.85 -38.15 -35.04
CA GLU A 97 -21.87 -38.96 -35.69
C GLU A 97 -22.86 -39.48 -34.66
N ASP A 98 -24.15 -39.49 -35.05
CA ASP A 98 -25.28 -39.86 -34.20
C ASP A 98 -25.29 -41.37 -33.91
N GLU A 99 -25.66 -41.72 -32.68
CA GLU A 99 -25.93 -43.10 -32.27
C GLU A 99 -26.94 -43.73 -33.22
N LEU A 100 -26.54 -44.82 -33.88
CA LEU A 100 -27.44 -45.71 -34.60
C LEU A 100 -28.51 -46.21 -33.61
N ILE A 101 -29.74 -45.73 -33.78
CA ILE A 101 -30.89 -46.31 -33.11
C ILE A 101 -31.11 -47.70 -33.72
N THR A 102 -30.63 -48.74 -33.03
CA THR A 102 -31.08 -50.12 -33.24
C THR A 102 -32.54 -50.16 -32.79
N ASN A 103 -33.48 -50.18 -33.74
CA ASN A 103 -34.82 -50.70 -33.48
C ASN A 103 -34.81 -52.17 -33.92
N ASP A 104 -35.37 -53.01 -33.04
CA ASP A 104 -35.48 -54.48 -33.07
C ASP A 104 -35.56 -55.16 -34.45
#